data_AF-A0A502EIY2-F1
#
_entry.id   AF-A0A502EIY2-F1
#
_cell.length_a   1.000
_cell.length_b   1.000
_cell.length_c   1.000
_cell.angle_alpha   90.00
_cell.angle_beta   90.00
_cell.angle_gamma   90.00
#
_symmetry.space_group_name_H-M   'P 1'
#
loop_
_entity.id
_entity.type
_entity.pdbx_description
1 polymer ?
#
loop_
_entity_poly.entity_id
_entity_poly.type
_entity_poly.pdbx_seq_one_letter_code
_entity_poly.pdbx_strand_id
1 'polypeptide(L)' 'MWTPENRPRYDRSQLRYPSDLTDEEWSIVGPLIPRAKRGGNRRSVDVRAVLNGVMYILSTGCQWAALPKDLP' A
#
# COMPACT_ATOMS: atom_id res chain seq x y z
N MET A 1 -8.23 12.47 17.36
CA MET A 1 -9.18 13.59 17.21
C MET A 1 -8.73 14.41 16.00
N TRP A 2 -9.65 14.85 15.13
CA TRP A 2 -9.29 15.64 13.93
C TRP A 2 -8.96 17.08 14.34
N THR A 3 -7.68 17.34 14.65
CA THR A 3 -7.17 18.68 15.01
C THR A 3 -6.30 19.22 13.87
N PRO A 4 -6.16 20.56 13.72
CA PRO A 4 -5.29 21.15 12.70
C PRO A 4 -3.86 20.61 12.73
N GLU A 5 -3.30 20.34 13.93
CA GLU A 5 -1.93 19.81 14.04
C GLU A 5 -1.82 18.35 13.55
N ASN A 6 -2.88 17.55 13.67
CA ASN A 6 -2.88 16.14 13.27
C ASN A 6 -3.30 15.94 11.80
N ARG A 7 -3.83 16.96 11.11
CA ARG A 7 -4.24 16.84 9.70
C ARG A 7 -3.12 16.36 8.78
N PRO A 8 -1.88 16.90 8.85
CA PRO A 8 -0.81 16.47 7.95
C PRO A 8 -0.49 14.99 8.10
N ARG A 9 -0.61 14.43 9.31
CA ARG A 9 -0.36 13.01 9.59
C ARG A 9 -1.37 12.09 8.90
N TYR A 10 -2.60 12.55 8.72
CA TYR A 10 -3.67 11.77 8.07
C TYR A 10 -3.91 12.20 6.62
N ASP A 11 -3.13 13.15 6.11
CA ASP A 11 -3.23 13.58 4.72
C ASP A 11 -2.70 12.46 3.81
N ARG A 12 -3.58 11.93 2.97
CA ARG A 12 -3.27 10.88 1.99
C ARG A 12 -3.42 11.39 0.56
N SER A 13 -3.54 12.71 0.36
CA SER A 13 -3.74 13.35 -0.95
C SER A 13 -2.58 13.13 -1.92
N GLN A 14 -1.38 12.90 -1.40
CA GLN A 14 -0.16 12.66 -2.19
C GLN A 14 0.01 11.19 -2.61
N LEU A 15 -0.82 10.28 -2.07
CA LEU A 15 -0.76 8.87 -2.43
C LEU A 15 -1.52 8.61 -3.73
N ARG A 16 -1.12 7.56 -4.45
CA ARG A 16 -1.85 7.11 -5.65
C ARG A 16 -3.26 6.66 -5.27
N TYR A 17 -3.38 5.84 -4.22
CA TYR A 17 -4.64 5.50 -3.57
C TYR A 17 -4.64 5.91 -2.11
N PRO A 18 -5.78 6.36 -1.55
CA PRO A 18 -5.90 6.59 -0.10
C PRO A 18 -5.59 5.34 0.74
N SER A 19 -5.71 4.14 0.17
CA SER A 19 -5.37 2.87 0.82
C SER A 19 -3.89 2.50 0.78
N ASP A 20 -3.08 3.18 -0.04
CA ASP A 20 -1.66 2.85 -0.19
C ASP A 20 -0.87 3.18 1.07
N LEU A 21 0.27 2.52 1.25
CA LEU A 21 1.18 2.82 2.34
C LEU A 21 2.02 4.07 2.06
N THR A 22 2.11 4.95 3.05
CA THR A 22 3.13 6.02 3.05
C THR A 22 4.53 5.41 3.16
N ASP A 23 5.56 6.21 2.87
CA ASP A 23 6.96 5.76 3.03
C ASP A 23 7.29 5.41 4.49
N GLU A 24 6.73 6.16 5.43
CA GLU A 24 6.86 5.92 6.87
C GLU A 24 6.20 4.60 7.28
N GLU A 25 4.97 4.36 6.84
CA GLU A 25 4.26 3.09 7.08
C GLU A 25 5.00 1.91 6.44
N TRP A 26 5.50 2.08 5.22
CA TRP A 26 6.30 1.07 4.53
C TRP A 26 7.62 0.76 5.25
N SER A 27 8.27 1.76 5.84
CA SER A 27 9.51 1.57 6.59
C SER A 27 9.34 0.61 7.79
N ILE A 28 8.13 0.53 8.34
CA ILE A 28 7.78 -0.36 9.45
C ILE A 28 7.48 -1.77 8.95
N VAL A 29 6.66 -1.90 7.91
CA VAL A 29 6.16 -3.22 7.45
C VAL A 29 7.15 -3.93 6.51
N GLY A 30 7.85 -3.18 5.66
CA GLY A 30 8.76 -3.71 4.65
C GLY A 30 9.81 -4.70 5.21
N PRO A 31 10.50 -4.36 6.32
CA PRO A 31 11.47 -5.26 6.95
C PRO A 31 10.87 -6.56 7.50
N LEU A 32 9.57 -6.58 7.81
CA LEU A 32 8.89 -7.75 8.35
C LEU A 32 8.59 -8.79 7.26
N ILE A 33 8.63 -8.40 5.99
CA ILE A 33 8.36 -9.29 4.87
C ILE A 33 9.61 -10.12 4.59
N PRO A 34 9.53 -11.47 4.68
CA PRO A 34 10.68 -12.32 4.44
C PRO A 34 11.24 -12.16 3.02
N ARG A 35 12.57 -12.24 2.93
CA ARG A 35 13.29 -12.28 1.66
C ARG A 35 12.81 -13.48 0.83
N ALA A 36 12.91 -13.36 -0.49
CA ALA A 36 12.55 -14.45 -1.40
C ALA A 36 13.34 -15.73 -1.06
N LYS A 37 12.65 -16.86 -1.01
CA LYS A 37 13.26 -18.18 -0.77
C LYS A 37 14.12 -18.58 -1.97
N ARG A 38 15.18 -19.36 -1.71
CA ARG A 38 16.02 -19.97 -2.75
C ARG A 38 15.36 -21.25 -3.30
N GLY A 39 15.70 -21.62 -4.53
CA GLY A 39 15.33 -22.91 -5.13
C GLY A 39 13.95 -22.98 -5.82
N GLY A 40 13.20 -21.87 -5.85
CA GLY A 40 11.93 -21.76 -6.58
C GLY A 40 11.95 -20.61 -7.60
N ASN A 41 10.77 -20.28 -8.16
CA ASN A 41 10.65 -19.14 -9.05
C ASN A 41 11.11 -17.85 -8.34
N ARG A 42 11.88 -17.02 -9.05
CA ARG A 42 12.39 -15.77 -8.49
C ARG A 42 11.22 -14.82 -8.29
N ARG A 43 11.17 -14.19 -7.11
CA ARG A 43 10.26 -13.06 -6.89
C ARG A 43 10.69 -11.92 -7.82
N SER A 44 9.87 -11.62 -8.82
CA SER A 44 10.08 -10.55 -9.80
C SER A 44 9.16 -9.34 -9.58
N VAL A 45 8.19 -9.45 -8.68
CA VAL A 45 7.20 -8.41 -8.39
C VAL A 45 7.74 -7.39 -7.38
N ASP A 46 7.27 -6.15 -7.48
CA ASP A 46 7.43 -5.15 -6.43
C ASP A 46 6.55 -5.52 -5.23
N VAL A 47 7.19 -5.82 -4.10
CA VAL A 47 6.53 -6.25 -2.86
C VAL A 47 5.66 -5.12 -2.29
N ARG A 48 6.06 -3.86 -2.42
CA ARG A 48 5.28 -2.73 -1.94
C ARG A 48 4.01 -2.59 -2.76
N ALA A 49 4.11 -2.69 -4.07
CA ALA A 49 2.95 -2.66 -4.96
C ALA A 49 1.95 -3.79 -4.64
N VAL A 50 2.44 -5.00 -4.35
CA VAL A 50 1.58 -6.12 -3.92
C VAL A 50 0.86 -5.80 -2.61
N LEU A 51 1.58 -5.26 -1.61
CA LEU A 51 0.97 -4.93 -0.32
C LEU A 51 -0.04 -3.79 -0.43
N ASN A 52 0.25 -2.76 -1.24
CA ASN A 52 -0.72 -1.71 -1.58
C ASN A 52 -1.99 -2.31 -2.20
N GLY A 53 -1.86 -3.29 -3.10
CA GLY A 53 -3.00 -4.04 -3.66
C GLY A 53 -3.81 -4.81 -2.61
N VAL A 54 -3.16 -5.41 -1.61
CA VAL A 54 -3.85 -6.04 -0.47
C VAL A 54 -4.59 -5.00 0.37
N MET A 55 -3.96 -3.88 0.71
CA MET A 55 -4.60 -2.80 1.47
C MET A 55 -5.78 -2.20 0.73
N TYR A 56 -5.70 -2.08 -0.59
CA TYR A 56 -6.82 -1.68 -1.43
C TYR A 56 -8.03 -2.61 -1.26
N ILE A 57 -7.82 -3.93 -1.34
CA ILE A 57 -8.90 -4.91 -1.16
C ILE A 57 -9.50 -4.80 0.25
N LEU A 58 -8.64 -4.72 1.27
CA LEU A 58 -9.08 -4.62 2.67
C LEU A 58 -9.83 -3.31 2.97
N SER A 59 -9.46 -2.21 2.31
CA SER A 59 -10.08 -0.90 2.52
C SER A 59 -11.37 -0.70 1.75
N THR A 60 -11.51 -1.31 0.57
CA THR A 60 -12.63 -1.03 -0.35
C THR A 60 -13.57 -2.21 -0.54
N GLY A 61 -13.15 -3.44 -0.20
CA GLY A 61 -13.89 -4.65 -0.52
C GLY A 61 -13.83 -5.03 -2.01
N CYS A 62 -12.84 -4.55 -2.76
CA CYS A 62 -12.69 -4.76 -4.21
C CYS A 62 -13.83 -4.15 -5.04
N GLN A 63 -14.27 -2.94 -4.65
CA GLN A 63 -15.30 -2.22 -5.39
C GLN A 63 -14.76 -1.77 -6.76
N TRP A 64 -15.51 -2.06 -7.83
CA TRP A 64 -15.17 -1.63 -9.20
C TRP A 64 -15.05 -0.10 -9.34
N ALA A 65 -15.79 0.68 -8.56
CA ALA A 65 -15.67 2.14 -8.57
C ALA A 65 -14.34 2.65 -8.01
N ALA A 66 -13.62 1.81 -7.25
CA ALA A 66 -12.33 2.13 -6.66
C ALA A 66 -11.16 1.55 -7.47
N LEU A 67 -11.44 0.93 -8.64
CA LEU A 67 -10.40 0.33 -9.50
C LEU A 67 -9.27 1.32 -9.74
N PRO A 68 -8.02 0.85 -9.81
CA PRO A 68 -6.91 1.73 -10.07
C PRO A 68 -7.11 2.55 -11.35
N LYS A 69 -6.95 3.87 -11.25
CA LYS A 69 -7.04 4.84 -12.36
C LYS A 69 -6.03 4.56 -13.49
N ASP A 70 -5.02 3.75 -13.18
CA ASP A 70 -3.86 3.43 -13.99
C ASP A 70 -3.73 1.90 -14.24
N LEU A 71 -4.81 1.14 -14.01
CA LEU A 71 -4.94 -0.19 -14.61
C LEU A 71 -5.11 -0.03 -16.14
N PRO A 72 -4.39 -0.80 -16.99
CA PRO A 72 -4.66 -0.83 -18.43
C PRO A 72 -6.04 -1.40 -18.76
#